data_AF-A0A7W1ER65-F1
#
_entry.id   AF-A0A7W1ER65-F1
#
_cell.length_a   1.000
_cell.length_b   1.000
_cell.length_c   1.000
_cell.angle_alpha   90.00
_cell.angle_beta   90.00
_cell.angle_gamma   90.00
#
_symmetry.space_group_name_H-M   'P 1'
#
loop_
_entity.id
_entity.type
_entity.pdbx_description
1 polymer ?
#
loop_
_entity_poly.entity_id
_entity_poly.type
_entity_poly.pdbx_seq_one_letter_code
_entity_poly.pdbx_strand_id
1 'polypeptide(L)'
;MFFKDRSGTIVLAQVPNVPIIIAIIVWLLMLFVHQEPYQIILTIVFNVALGIWAVLEFGWGVNYFRRGLGLVVLIFVLKFFTQLLLH
;
A
#
# COMPACT_ATOMS: atom_id res chain seq x y z
N MET A 1 -7.97 19.35 -14.94
CA MET A 1 -6.67 19.36 -15.63
C MET A 1 -6.33 17.94 -16.03
N PHE A 2 -6.57 17.62 -17.30
CA PHE A 2 -6.31 16.32 -17.90
C PHE A 2 -4.84 16.24 -18.30
N PHE A 3 -4.06 15.36 -17.68
CA PHE A 3 -2.68 15.11 -18.07
C PHE A 3 -2.68 14.38 -19.41
N LYS A 4 -2.26 15.11 -20.45
CA LYS A 4 -2.11 14.65 -21.82
C LYS A 4 -0.69 14.11 -21.97
N ASP A 5 -0.54 12.84 -22.31
CA ASP A 5 0.75 12.30 -22.74
C ASP A 5 0.93 12.52 -24.25
N ARG A 6 2.18 12.67 -24.72
CA ARG A 6 2.52 13.04 -26.11
C ARG A 6 2.35 11.90 -27.13
N SER A 7 1.86 10.72 -26.73
CA SER A 7 1.68 9.57 -27.62
C SER A 7 0.22 9.17 -27.89
N GLY A 8 -0.76 9.90 -27.35
CA GLY A 8 -2.19 9.62 -27.63
C GLY A 8 -2.74 8.33 -27.02
N THR A 9 -1.92 7.49 -26.39
CA THR A 9 -2.39 6.31 -25.66
C THR A 9 -2.52 6.67 -24.18
N ILE A 10 -3.76 6.87 -23.74
CA ILE A 10 -4.07 6.94 -22.32
C ILE A 10 -3.76 5.56 -21.74
N VAL A 11 -2.61 5.40 -21.09
CA VAL A 11 -2.32 4.20 -20.31
C VAL A 11 -3.18 4.26 -19.03
N LEU A 12 -4.47 3.98 -19.20
CA LEU A 12 -5.49 3.95 -18.14
C LEU A 12 -5.30 2.77 -17.18
N ALA A 13 -4.54 1.76 -17.58
CA ALA A 13 -4.22 0.60 -16.77
C ALA A 13 -2.71 0.57 -16.51
N GLN A 14 -2.30 1.10 -15.37
CA GLN A 14 -0.95 0.85 -14.88
C GLN A 14 -0.95 -0.40 -14.02
N VAL A 15 0.04 -1.26 -14.25
CA VAL A 15 0.22 -2.48 -13.47
C VAL A 15 0.35 -2.11 -11.99
N PRO A 16 -0.46 -2.69 -11.11
CA PRO A 16 -0.36 -2.43 -9.68
C PRO A 16 1.03 -2.85 -9.17
N ASN A 17 1.60 -2.04 -8.28
CA ASN A 17 2.90 -2.34 -7.68
C ASN A 17 2.82 -3.65 -6.89
N VAL A 18 3.83 -4.52 -7.00
CA VAL A 18 3.87 -5.83 -6.31
C VAL A 18 3.51 -5.74 -4.81
N PRO A 19 3.95 -4.72 -4.05
CA PRO A 19 3.60 -4.58 -2.63
C PRO A 19 2.11 -4.42 -2.35
N ILE A 20 1.32 -3.74 -3.20
CA ILE A 20 -0.14 -3.64 -2.97
C ILE A 20 -0.83 -4.97 -3.26
N ILE A 21 -0.32 -5.74 -4.22
CA ILE A 21 -0.84 -7.08 -4.52
C ILE A 21 -0.61 -8.00 -3.31
N ILE A 22 0.60 -7.96 -2.73
CA ILE A 22 0.92 -8.69 -1.50
C ILE A 22 0.00 -8.27 -0.36
N ALA A 23 -0.19 -6.96 -0.14
CA ALA A 23 -1.09 -6.46 0.90
C ALA A 23 -2.53 -6.96 0.71
N ILE A 24 -3.05 -6.95 -0.52
CA ILE A 24 -4.39 -7.47 -0.83
C ILE A 24 -4.49 -8.97 -0.55
N ILE A 25 -3.51 -9.76 -0.99
CA ILE A 25 -3.49 -11.21 -0.75
C ILE A 25 -3.46 -11.52 0.75
N VAL A 26 -2.61 -10.83 1.50
CA VAL A 26 -2.52 -11.01 2.96
C VAL A 26 -3.81 -10.60 3.65
N TRP A 27 -4.42 -9.48 3.25
CA TRP A 27 -5.71 -9.06 3.76
C TRP A 27 -6.80 -10.11 3.51
N LEU A 28 -6.83 -10.70 2.31
CA LEU A 28 -7.75 -11.80 2.00
C LEU A 28 -7.48 -13.04 2.87
N LEU A 29 -6.22 -13.38 3.13
CA LEU A 29 -5.86 -14.49 4.03
C LEU A 29 -6.30 -14.25 5.47
N MET A 30 -6.21 -13.01 5.96
CA MET A 30 -6.69 -12.62 7.30
C MET A 30 -8.20 -12.80 7.48
N LEU A 31 -8.98 -12.86 6.39
CA LEU A 31 -10.43 -13.15 6.47
C LEU A 31 -10.72 -14.62 6.83
N PHE A 32 -9.73 -15.51 6.69
CA PHE A 32 -9.88 -16.93 6.99
C PHE A 32 -9.07 -17.36 8.21
N VAL A 33 -7.92 -16.72 8.43
CA VAL A 33 -7.02 -17.04 9.55
C VAL A 33 -7.30 -16.09 10.71
N HIS A 34 -7.83 -16.62 11.82
CA HIS A 34 -8.14 -15.84 13.03
C HIS A 34 -7.37 -16.31 14.27
N GLN A 35 -6.53 -17.34 14.13
CA GLN A 35 -5.80 -17.95 15.23
C GLN A 35 -4.49 -17.21 15.48
N GLU A 36 -4.22 -16.88 16.74
CA GLU A 36 -2.88 -16.46 17.15
C GLU A 36 -1.91 -17.65 17.14
N PRO A 37 -0.63 -17.47 16.75
CA PRO A 37 0.06 -16.20 16.43
C PRO A 37 -0.02 -15.79 14.95
N TYR A 38 -0.71 -16.56 14.11
CA TYR A 38 -0.73 -16.33 12.66
C TYR A 38 -1.35 -14.99 12.30
N GLN A 39 -2.35 -14.54 13.06
CA GLN A 39 -2.99 -13.25 12.83
C GLN A 39 -2.06 -12.06 13.09
N ILE A 40 -1.22 -12.12 14.13
CA ILE A 40 -0.16 -11.11 14.35
C ILE A 40 0.80 -11.07 13.15
N ILE A 41 1.28 -12.23 12.68
CA ILE A 41 2.23 -12.30 11.56
C ILE A 41 1.61 -11.70 10.29
N LEU A 42 0.37 -12.08 9.95
CA LEU A 42 -0.32 -11.54 8.79
C LEU A 42 -0.54 -10.02 8.91
N THR A 43 -0.87 -9.53 10.11
CA THR A 43 -1.02 -8.09 10.37
C THR A 43 0.30 -7.35 10.14
N ILE A 44 1.43 -7.89 10.60
CA ILE A 44 2.75 -7.29 10.39
C ILE A 44 3.09 -7.28 8.90
N VAL A 45 2.94 -8.40 8.21
CA VAL A 45 3.24 -8.52 6.77
C VAL A 45 2.37 -7.55 5.96
N PHE A 46 1.07 -7.45 6.28
CA PHE A 46 0.17 -6.51 5.65
C PHE A 46 0.65 -5.06 5.78
N ASN A 47 0.94 -4.62 7.02
CA ASN A 47 1.38 -3.25 7.28
C ASN A 47 2.74 -2.93 6.64
N VAL A 48 3.68 -3.87 6.63
CA VAL A 48 4.97 -3.71 5.96
C VAL A 48 4.80 -3.59 4.44
N ALA A 49 4.01 -4.47 3.83
CA ALA A 49 3.75 -4.41 2.39
C ALA A 49 3.05 -3.10 1.99
N LEU A 50 2.06 -2.67 2.78
CA LEU A 50 1.35 -1.41 2.59
C LEU A 50 2.29 -0.19 2.76
N GLY A 51 3.22 -0.26 3.72
CA GLY A 51 4.24 0.77 3.95
C GLY A 51 5.23 0.89 2.79
N ILE A 52 5.76 -0.25 2.29
CA ILE A 52 6.63 -0.27 1.11
C ILE A 52 5.89 0.30 -0.10
N TRP A 53 4.63 -0.10 -0.30
CA TRP A 53 3.80 0.47 -1.36
C TRP A 53 3.69 1.99 -1.23
N ALA A 54 3.36 2.49 -0.03
CA ALA A 54 3.19 3.92 0.23
C ALA A 54 4.47 4.73 -0.05
N VAL A 55 5.64 4.23 0.34
CA VAL A 55 6.94 4.86 0.01
C VAL A 55 7.16 4.88 -1.50
N LEU A 56 6.89 3.76 -2.18
CA LEU A 56 7.04 3.67 -3.63
C LEU A 56 6.12 4.64 -4.37
N GLU A 57 4.85 4.74 -3.95
CA GLU A 57 3.90 5.67 -4.54
C GLU A 57 4.27 7.13 -4.26
N PHE A 58 4.71 7.44 -3.06
CA PHE A 58 5.10 8.79 -2.68
C PHE A 58 6.33 9.27 -3.49
N GLY A 59 7.37 8.44 -3.60
CA GLY A 59 8.62 8.78 -4.30
C GLY A 59 8.53 8.65 -5.83
N TRP A 60 8.02 7.52 -6.31
CA TRP A 60 8.04 7.14 -7.73
C TRP A 60 6.66 7.07 -8.38
N GLY A 61 5.59 7.46 -7.69
CA GLY A 61 4.25 7.51 -8.28
C GLY A 61 4.24 8.40 -9.52
N VAL A 62 3.69 7.91 -10.62
CA VAL A 62 3.64 8.66 -11.89
C VAL A 62 2.58 9.77 -11.90
N ASN A 63 1.62 9.69 -10.98
CA ASN A 63 0.47 10.58 -10.90
C ASN A 63 0.44 11.23 -9.51
N TYR A 64 0.18 12.54 -9.45
CA TYR A 64 -0.04 13.28 -8.21
C TYR A 64 -1.11 12.66 -7.31
N PHE A 65 -2.14 12.04 -7.89
CA PHE A 65 -3.14 11.29 -7.13
C PHE A 65 -2.54 10.09 -6.38
N ARG A 66 -1.73 9.28 -7.08
CA ARG A 66 -1.04 8.12 -6.49
C ARG A 66 -0.03 8.55 -5.42
N ARG A 67 0.73 9.61 -5.68
CA ARG A 67 1.66 10.21 -4.70
C ARG A 67 0.94 10.69 -3.44
N GLY A 68 -0.21 11.36 -3.61
CA GLY A 68 -1.04 11.81 -2.51
C GLY A 68 -1.60 10.65 -1.68
N LEU A 69 -2.10 9.61 -2.34
CA LEU A 69 -2.53 8.38 -1.67
C LEU A 69 -1.38 7.71 -0.91
N GLY A 70 -0.20 7.61 -1.53
CA GLY A 70 1.01 7.10 -0.89
C GLY A 70 1.34 7.84 0.40
N LEU A 71 1.30 9.18 0.38
CA LEU A 71 1.51 10.01 1.57
C LEU A 71 0.50 9.74 2.68
N VAL A 72 -0.79 9.70 2.34
CA VAL A 72 -1.86 9.44 3.31
C VAL A 72 -1.67 8.07 3.95
N VAL A 73 -1.42 7.04 3.13
CA VAL A 73 -1.20 5.67 3.62
C VAL A 73 0.07 5.60 4.45
N LEU A 74 1.14 6.31 4.10
CA LEU A 74 2.37 6.37 4.89
C LEU A 74 2.09 6.90 6.31
N ILE A 75 1.28 7.95 6.46
CA ILE A 75 0.90 8.51 7.77
C ILE A 75 0.11 7.48 8.59
N PHE A 76 -0.83 6.76 7.97
CA PHE A 76 -1.59 5.71 8.65
C PHE A 76 -0.70 4.56 9.13
N VAL A 77 0.21 4.09 8.27
CA VAL A 77 1.15 3.01 8.60
C VAL A 77 2.09 3.44 9.71
N LEU A 78 2.62 4.66 9.68
CA LEU A 78 3.48 5.19 10.74
C LEU A 78 2.74 5.27 12.09
N LYS A 79 1.47 5.67 12.08
CA LYS A 79 0.64 5.70 13.30
C LYS A 79 0.42 4.29 13.86
N PHE A 80 0.25 3.28 13.00
CA PHE A 80 0.16 1.89 13.45
C PHE A 80 1.47 1.43 14.10
N PHE A 81 2.62 1.71 13.47
CA PHE A 81 3.92 1.33 14.03
C PHE A 81 4.22 2.03 15.36
N THR A 82 3.85 3.30 15.53
CA THR A 82 4.03 3.99 16.82
C THR A 82 3.16 3.38 17.92
N GLN A 83 1.92 2.98 17.61
CA GLN A 83 1.08 2.26 18.57
C GLN A 83 1.67 0.90 18.96
N LEU A 84 2.23 0.16 18.00
CA LEU A 84 2.87 -1.14 18.25
C LEU A 84 4.12 -1.03 19.13
N LEU A 85 4.89 0.05 19.03
CA LEU A 85 6.12 0.26 19.80
C LEU A 85 5.87 0.80 21.22
N LEU A 86 4.69 1.36 21.48
CA LEU A 86 4.32 1.99 22.75
C LEU A 86 3.50 1.07 23.68
N HIS A 87 3.30 -0.19 23.29
CA HIS A 87 2.64 -1.25 24.06
C HIS A 87 3.53 -2.48 24.13
#